data_AF-A0AAE5VMC0-F1
#
_entry.id   AF-A0AAE5VMC0-F1
#
_cell.length_a   1.000
_cell.length_b   1.000
_cell.length_c   1.000
_cell.angle_alpha   90.00
_cell.angle_beta   90.00
_cell.angle_gamma   90.00
#
_symmetry.space_group_name_H-M   'P 1'
#
loop_
_entity.id
_entity.type
_entity.pdbx_description
1 polymer ?
#
loop_
_entity_poly.entity_id
_entity_poly.type
_entity_poly.pdbx_seq_one_letter_code
_entity_poly.pdbx_strand_id
1 'polypeptide(L)'
;MRYRLLILILGPYILWSVYFVTLYGVQAIGCRANWDTAFLPGFSVLRVVLVAILAASTILSVAMYILAGRLEMNQLVIKRIGRYCAAAGILSSMITFPGVLWLELC
;
A
#
# COMPACT_ATOMS: atom_id res chain seq x y z
N MET A 1 22.04 4.58 -14.04
CA MET A 1 21.48 3.29 -14.50
C MET A 1 21.23 2.30 -13.35
N ARG A 2 22.24 1.96 -12.54
CA ARG A 2 22.19 0.88 -11.53
C ARG A 2 21.16 1.11 -10.39
N TYR A 3 21.07 2.33 -9.84
CA TYR A 3 20.09 2.68 -8.81
C TYR A 3 18.63 2.66 -9.31
N ARG A 4 18.40 3.08 -10.55
CA ARG A 4 17.06 3.07 -11.18
C ARG A 4 16.48 1.65 -11.27
N LEU A 5 17.33 0.66 -11.56
CA LEU A 5 16.95 -0.75 -11.63
C LEU A 5 16.56 -1.30 -10.24
N LEU A 6 17.36 -1.00 -9.22
CA LEU A 6 17.07 -1.39 -7.85
C LEU A 6 15.75 -0.80 -7.37
N ILE A 7 15.51 0.49 -7.64
CA ILE A 7 14.25 1.16 -7.29
C ILE A 7 13.06 0.52 -8.02
N LEU A 8 13.22 0.12 -9.29
CA LEU A 8 12.12 -0.48 -10.06
C LEU A 8 11.69 -1.86 -9.52
N ILE A 9 12.64 -2.65 -9.02
CA ILE A 9 12.40 -4.03 -8.57
C ILE A 9 12.06 -4.05 -7.07
N LEU A 10 12.89 -3.39 -6.25
CA LEU A 10 12.73 -3.38 -4.79
C LEU A 10 11.74 -2.33 -4.32
N GLY A 11 11.53 -1.25 -5.09
CA GLY A 11 10.59 -0.18 -4.74
C GLY A 11 9.18 -0.71 -4.43
N PRO A 12 8.55 -1.50 -5.31
CA PRO A 12 7.25 -2.14 -5.02
C PRO A 12 7.20 -2.88 -3.70
N TYR A 13 8.23 -3.67 -3.40
CA TYR A 13 8.30 -4.44 -2.16
C TYR A 13 8.47 -3.54 -0.93
N ILE A 14 9.44 -2.63 -0.96
CA ILE A 14 9.70 -1.69 0.15
C ILE A 14 8.44 -0.88 0.44
N LEU A 15 7.81 -0.39 -0.61
CA LEU A 15 6.61 0.43 -0.51
C LEU A 15 5.44 -0.36 0.10
N TRP A 16 5.25 -1.61 -0.33
CA TRP A 16 4.27 -2.51 0.27
C TRP A 16 4.54 -2.77 1.76
N SER A 17 5.79 -3.02 2.15
CA SER A 17 6.18 -3.21 3.55
C SER A 17 5.90 -1.98 4.41
N VAL A 18 6.13 -0.77 3.88
CA VAL A 18 5.78 0.48 4.56
C VAL A 18 4.27 0.57 4.79
N TYR A 19 3.44 0.21 3.80
CA TYR A 19 1.99 0.19 3.97
C TYR A 19 1.56 -0.79 5.04
N PHE A 20 2.11 -2.00 5.02
CA PHE A 20 1.81 -3.04 6.00
C PHE A 20 2.09 -2.54 7.42
N VAL A 21 3.32 -2.05 7.68
CA VAL A 21 3.70 -1.53 8.99
C VAL A 21 2.83 -0.34 9.40
N THR A 22 2.51 0.55 8.46
CA THR A 22 1.71 1.74 8.75
C THR A 22 0.26 1.38 9.10
N LEU A 23 -0.39 0.53 8.30
CA LEU A 23 -1.78 0.13 8.53
C LEU A 23 -1.93 -0.63 9.84
N TYR A 24 -1.11 -1.67 10.07
CA TYR A 24 -1.19 -2.46 11.30
C TYR A 24 -0.69 -1.70 12.53
N GLY A 25 0.31 -0.83 12.37
CA GLY A 25 0.79 0.04 13.44
C GLY A 25 -0.27 1.05 13.87
N VAL A 26 -0.90 1.74 12.92
CA VAL A 26 -1.98 2.70 13.19
C VAL A 26 -3.21 1.99 13.76
N GLN A 27 -3.54 0.79 13.30
CA GLN A 27 -4.60 -0.03 13.87
C GLN A 27 -4.34 -0.32 15.36
N ALA A 28 -3.15 -0.84 15.69
CA ALA A 28 -2.79 -1.16 17.07
C ALA A 28 -2.76 0.08 17.99
N ILE A 29 -2.20 1.19 17.51
CA ILE A 29 -2.18 2.47 18.24
C ILE A 29 -3.61 2.98 18.43
N GLY A 30 -4.44 2.94 17.39
CA GLY A 30 -5.82 3.39 17.42
C GLY A 30 -6.69 2.60 18.39
N CYS A 31 -6.55 1.27 18.42
CA CYS A 31 -7.25 0.44 19.41
C CYS A 31 -6.80 0.77 20.85
N ARG A 32 -5.49 0.97 21.08
CA ARG A 32 -4.99 1.36 22.41
C ARG A 32 -5.41 2.78 22.82
N ALA A 33 -5.65 3.65 21.86
CA ALA A 33 -6.10 5.02 22.07
C ALA A 33 -7.63 5.18 22.04
N ASN A 34 -8.40 4.07 21.99
CA ASN A 34 -9.86 4.04 21.89
C ASN A 34 -10.43 4.83 20.70
N TRP A 35 -9.70 4.93 19.59
CA TRP A 35 -10.16 5.60 18.36
C TRP A 35 -11.26 4.81 17.64
N ASP A 36 -11.50 3.56 18.03
CA ASP A 36 -12.63 2.76 17.58
C ASP A 36 -13.95 3.29 18.19
N THR A 37 -13.90 3.78 19.44
CA THR A 37 -15.08 4.34 20.16
C THR A 37 -15.32 5.82 19.88
N ALA A 38 -14.35 6.54 19.29
CA ALA A 38 -14.52 7.92 18.87
C ALA A 38 -15.37 7.98 17.58
N PHE A 39 -16.61 8.45 17.70
CA PHE A 39 -17.58 8.47 16.59
C PHE A 39 -17.55 9.78 15.79
N LEU A 40 -17.28 9.66 14.50
CA LEU A 40 -17.84 10.51 13.44
C LEU A 40 -19.16 9.84 12.99
N PRO A 41 -20.16 10.53 12.41
CA PRO A 41 -21.54 10.03 12.31
C PRO A 41 -21.62 8.65 11.62
N GLY A 42 -21.72 7.58 12.42
CA GLY A 42 -21.80 6.18 11.98
C GLY A 42 -20.46 5.45 11.73
N PHE A 43 -19.30 6.11 11.84
CA PHE A 43 -17.99 5.49 11.59
C PHE A 43 -16.97 5.83 12.70
N SER A 44 -16.24 4.81 13.17
CA SER A 44 -15.09 5.03 14.06
C SER A 44 -14.03 5.89 13.37
N VAL A 45 -13.44 6.85 14.09
CA VAL A 45 -12.29 7.64 13.61
C VAL A 45 -11.17 6.72 13.10
N LEU A 46 -10.92 5.60 13.78
CA LEU A 46 -9.92 4.61 13.37
C LEU A 46 -10.15 4.08 11.94
N ARG A 47 -11.39 3.68 11.64
CA ARG A 47 -11.76 3.18 10.30
C ARG A 47 -11.54 4.25 9.23
N VAL A 48 -11.90 5.51 9.50
CA VAL A 48 -11.69 6.61 8.55
C VAL A 48 -10.20 6.80 8.23
N VAL A 49 -9.35 6.79 9.26
CA VAL A 49 -7.89 6.93 9.10
C VAL A 49 -7.31 5.75 8.31
N LEU A 50 -7.70 4.52 8.63
CA LEU A 50 -7.20 3.32 7.93
C LEU A 50 -7.65 3.28 6.47
N VAL A 51 -8.90 3.66 6.18
CA VAL A 51 -9.40 3.79 4.80
C VAL A 51 -8.62 4.85 4.03
N ALA A 52 -8.29 5.99 4.66
CA ALA A 52 -7.49 7.03 4.02
C ALA A 52 -6.06 6.53 3.70
N ILE A 53 -5.42 5.81 4.62
CA ILE A 53 -4.09 5.20 4.39
C ILE A 53 -4.18 4.15 3.28
N LEU A 54 -5.22 3.32 3.27
CA LEU A 54 -5.45 2.32 2.23
C LEU A 54 -5.65 2.97 0.86
N ALA A 55 -6.45 4.03 0.77
CA ALA A 55 -6.64 4.79 -0.47
C ALA A 55 -5.32 5.39 -0.97
N ALA A 56 -4.55 6.03 -0.08
CA ALA A 56 -3.25 6.61 -0.41
C ALA A 56 -2.25 5.54 -0.90
N SER A 57 -2.19 4.40 -0.21
CA SER A 57 -1.32 3.27 -0.60
C SER A 57 -1.70 2.69 -1.96
N THR A 58 -2.99 2.62 -2.27
CA THR A 58 -3.50 2.15 -3.57
C THR A 58 -3.13 3.12 -4.69
N ILE A 59 -3.35 4.43 -4.49
CA ILE A 59 -2.97 5.48 -5.45
C ILE A 59 -1.47 5.40 -5.74
N LEU A 60 -0.66 5.29 -4.70
CA LEU A 60 0.80 5.28 -4.82
C LEU A 60 1.32 3.98 -5.48
N SER A 61 0.68 2.83 -5.22
CA SER A 61 0.96 1.57 -5.92
C SER A 61 0.64 1.65 -7.42
N VAL A 62 -0.52 2.20 -7.78
CA VAL A 62 -0.92 2.41 -9.18
C VAL A 62 0.00 3.41 -9.87
N ALA A 63 0.36 4.50 -9.20
CA ALA A 63 1.31 5.48 -9.72
C ALA A 63 2.67 4.85 -10.03
N MET A 64 3.19 3.98 -9.14
CA MET A 64 4.41 3.23 -9.40
C MET A 64 4.29 2.28 -10.58
N TYR A 65 3.17 1.57 -10.73
CA TYR A 65 2.93 0.68 -11.86
C TYR A 65 2.93 1.45 -13.20
N ILE A 66 2.26 2.61 -13.25
CA ILE A 66 2.25 3.49 -14.43
C ILE A 66 3.66 4.00 -14.72
N LEU A 67 4.38 4.45 -13.69
CA LEU A 67 5.75 4.97 -13.84
C LEU A 67 6.70 3.89 -14.36
N ALA A 68 6.60 2.65 -13.86
CA ALA A 68 7.39 1.52 -14.35
C ALA A 68 7.11 1.21 -15.83
N GLY A 69 5.89 1.45 -16.31
CA GLY A 69 5.54 1.34 -17.72
C GLY A 69 6.12 2.44 -18.61
N ARG A 70 6.25 3.66 -18.08
CA ARG A 70 6.73 4.84 -18.82
C ARG A 70 8.25 4.96 -18.90
N LEU A 71 8.99 4.26 -18.05
CA LEU A 71 10.45 4.30 -18.09
C LEU A 71 10.99 3.69 -19.40
N GLU A 72 11.73 4.48 -20.15
CA GLU A 72 12.53 4.01 -21.28
C GLU A 72 13.80 3.36 -20.74
N MET A 73 13.94 2.06 -21.03
CA MET A 73 15.08 1.25 -20.63
C MET A 73 15.48 0.37 -21.82
N ASN A 74 16.78 0.35 -22.13
CA ASN A 74 17.35 -0.58 -23.13
C ASN A 74 17.13 -2.05 -22.76
N GLN A 75 16.88 -2.36 -21.48
CA GLN A 75 16.69 -3.72 -20.97
C GLN A 75 15.19 -4.03 -20.81
N LEU A 76 14.57 -4.49 -21.89
CA LEU A 76 13.14 -4.83 -21.94
C LEU A 76 12.71 -5.87 -20.90
N VAL A 77 13.57 -6.86 -20.63
CA VAL A 77 13.30 -7.92 -19.64
C VAL A 77 13.15 -7.34 -18.24
N ILE A 78 14.05 -6.45 -17.84
CA ILE A 78 14.03 -5.88 -16.48
C ILE A 78 12.84 -4.94 -16.31
N LYS A 79 12.48 -4.19 -17.35
CA LYS A 79 11.26 -3.39 -17.36
C LYS A 79 10.01 -4.25 -17.12
N ARG A 80 9.96 -5.44 -17.74
CA ARG A 80 8.87 -6.39 -17.55
C ARG A 80 8.84 -6.96 -16.13
N ILE A 81 10.00 -7.33 -15.57
CA ILE A 81 10.12 -7.78 -14.17
C ILE A 81 9.63 -6.70 -13.20
N GLY A 82 10.09 -5.45 -13.35
CA GLY A 82 9.64 -4.35 -12.48
C GLY A 82 8.13 -4.11 -12.54
N ARG A 83 7.51 -4.22 -13.73
CA ARG A 83 6.05 -4.16 -13.86
C ARG A 83 5.34 -5.33 -13.15
N TYR A 84 5.88 -6.54 -13.22
CA TYR A 84 5.33 -7.68 -12.49
C TYR A 84 5.49 -7.50 -10.98
N CYS A 85 6.61 -6.94 -10.49
CA CYS A 85 6.78 -6.61 -9.07
C CYS A 85 5.76 -5.56 -8.61
N ALA A 86 5.52 -4.51 -9.41
CA ALA A 86 4.51 -3.50 -9.11
C ALA A 86 3.08 -4.09 -9.12
N ALA A 87 2.77 -4.95 -10.10
CA ALA A 87 1.49 -5.65 -10.14
C ALA A 87 1.30 -6.60 -8.96
N ALA A 88 2.34 -7.34 -8.57
CA ALA A 88 2.32 -8.21 -7.40
C ALA A 88 2.08 -7.43 -6.11
N GLY A 89 2.67 -6.24 -5.97
CA GLY A 89 2.40 -5.33 -4.85
C GLY A 89 0.93 -4.92 -4.77
N ILE A 90 0.31 -4.57 -5.91
CA ILE A 90 -1.12 -4.23 -5.98
C ILE A 90 -1.98 -5.44 -5.59
N LEU A 91 -1.74 -6.60 -6.19
CA LEU A 91 -2.52 -7.81 -5.92
C LEU A 91 -2.39 -8.27 -4.47
N SER A 92 -1.19 -8.21 -3.91
CA SER A 92 -0.94 -8.53 -2.50
C SER A 92 -1.72 -7.60 -1.58
N SER A 93 -1.72 -6.28 -1.86
CA SER A 93 -2.52 -5.30 -1.11
C SER A 93 -4.01 -5.60 -1.18
N MET A 94 -4.53 -5.98 -2.35
CA MET A 94 -5.94 -6.34 -2.54
C MET A 94 -6.36 -7.59 -1.77
N ILE A 95 -5.43 -8.49 -1.45
CA ILE A 95 -5.72 -9.70 -0.67
C ILE A 95 -5.54 -9.43 0.84
N THR A 96 -4.54 -8.63 1.21
CA THR A 96 -4.13 -8.46 2.62
C THR A 96 -5.00 -7.44 3.36
N PHE A 97 -5.31 -6.31 2.72
CA PHE A 97 -5.96 -5.18 3.39
C PHE A 97 -7.50 -5.07 3.31
N PRO A 98 -8.29 -5.96 2.66
CA PRO A 98 -9.76 -5.90 2.70
C PRO A 98 -10.33 -5.93 4.12
N GLY A 99 -9.62 -6.52 5.08
CA GLY A 99 -10.03 -6.57 6.49
C GLY A 99 -10.32 -5.18 7.08
N VAL A 100 -9.68 -4.12 6.58
CA VAL A 100 -9.92 -2.73 7.02
C VAL A 100 -11.37 -2.30 6.80
N LEU A 101 -12.06 -2.86 5.79
CA LEU A 101 -13.41 -2.45 5.41
C LEU A 101 -14.51 -3.21 6.15
N TRP A 102 -14.27 -4.48 6.51
CA TRP A 102 -15.33 -5.39 6.96
C TRP A 102 -15.10 -6.00 8.35
N LEU A 103 -13.84 -6.15 8.80
CA LEU A 103 -13.57 -6.76 10.11
C LEU A 103 -13.79 -5.76 11.26
N GLU A 104 -14.05 -6.33 12.43
CA GLU A 104 -13.84 -5.65 13.71
C GLU A 104 -12.35 -5.30 13.83
N LEU A 105 -12.07 -4.02 14.08
CA LEU A 105 -10.72 -3.45 14.06
C LEU A 105 -9.97 -3.73 15.36
N CYS A 106 -10.75 -3.88 16.43
CA CYS A 106 -10.41 -4.30 17.77
C CYS A 106 -11.53 -5.30 18.14
#